data_AF-A0A7X7IAC3-F1
#
_entry.id   AF-A0A7X7IAC3-F1
#
_cell.length_a   1.000
_cell.length_b   1.000
_cell.length_c   1.000
_cell.angle_alpha   90.00
_cell.angle_beta   90.00
_cell.angle_gamma   90.00
#
_symmetry.space_group_name_H-M   'P 1'
#
loop_
_entity.id
_entity.type
_entity.pdbx_description
1 polymer ?
#
loop_
_entity_poly.entity_id
_entity_poly.type
_entity_poly.pdbx_seq_one_letter_code
_entity_poly.pdbx_strand_id
1 'polypeptide(L)'
;MKRKLQEELKQFADKVRSVRTAGEFFELIPSSTIVGISFWLLSALAVSPLYVLVRSIFLRYHDSFYVNDNQRTLGVYWVQLIRIIGFSGLLLALLVLVKFMIEHRGQRWLAKTARKHPVPLFLFLMLVWSILSCAFSSDRVLSLHGTAYRNEGLLTYFAYAGIFCCGYFICDKNSRIVITKTFVLAATTLSMLMLINSPALNLLLSMEYGAAFFQNINHYGYYLCLAASLAAALAIREARLSKVALFWLVTYAVLIAALIRNRSFGPYVAVVLGLIFLLIFSLSHVQKARLVVVAVILVFASLSFGMNLKSNYLNRETTALTEDITNIIENNEKAPRAGSGRWILWTLAADYTLEKPVFGYGPENLQDRYRQDNLLHDRPHNEILQLSASLGIPAALFYCCALFFFFLPFLKYLKKLNPEIIGPYAAVFTYLASSMVGLSMYCSTSFFFAFLALACNLFRPSGAEPE
;
A
#
# COMPACT_ATOMS: atom_id res chain seq x y z
N MET A 1 -5.04 -18.40 38.04
CA MET A 1 -4.61 -17.38 37.05
C MET A 1 -3.68 -16.32 37.66
N LYS A 2 -4.09 -15.63 38.74
CA LYS A 2 -3.30 -14.57 39.41
C LYS A 2 -1.93 -15.03 39.94
N ARG A 3 -1.87 -16.21 40.57
CA ARG A 3 -0.63 -16.80 41.13
C ARG A 3 0.39 -17.21 40.06
N LYS A 4 -0.08 -17.82 38.97
CA LYS A 4 0.75 -18.18 37.80
C LYS A 4 1.38 -16.96 37.13
N LEU A 5 0.60 -15.89 36.95
CA LEU A 5 1.09 -14.62 36.40
C LEU A 5 2.14 -13.96 37.32
N GLN A 6 1.94 -14.02 38.64
CA GLN A 6 2.91 -13.50 39.61
C GLN A 6 4.23 -14.30 39.59
N GLU A 7 4.17 -15.62 39.44
CA GLU A 7 5.35 -16.48 39.30
C GLU A 7 6.09 -16.22 37.99
N GLU A 8 5.38 -16.08 36.87
CA GLU A 8 5.97 -15.72 35.56
C GLU A 8 6.64 -14.34 35.59
N LEU A 9 5.99 -13.33 36.21
CA LEU A 9 6.55 -11.99 36.37
C LEU A 9 7.80 -12.00 37.27
N LYS A 10 7.79 -12.79 38.36
CA LYS A 10 8.94 -12.93 39.24
C LYS A 10 10.11 -13.59 38.52
N GLN A 11 9.86 -14.69 37.80
CA GLN A 11 10.90 -15.35 36.98
C GLN A 11 11.46 -14.43 35.90
N PHE A 12 10.62 -13.63 35.24
CA PHE A 12 11.08 -12.64 34.27
C PHE A 12 11.93 -11.54 34.93
N ALA A 13 11.49 -11.00 36.07
CA ALA A 13 12.22 -9.99 36.82
C ALA A 13 13.60 -10.51 37.30
N ASP A 14 13.65 -11.76 37.77
CA ASP A 14 14.90 -12.40 38.18
C ASP A 14 15.84 -12.62 36.98
N LYS A 15 15.31 -13.03 35.82
CA LYS A 15 16.09 -13.12 34.56
C LYS A 15 16.65 -11.77 34.13
N VAL A 16 15.84 -10.70 34.15
CA VAL A 16 16.29 -9.35 33.81
C VAL A 16 17.37 -8.87 34.78
N ARG A 17 17.23 -9.14 36.08
CA ARG A 17 18.26 -8.81 37.09
C ARG A 17 19.56 -9.57 36.91
N SER A 18 19.51 -10.76 36.29
CA SER A 18 20.71 -11.58 36.04
C SER A 18 21.51 -11.16 34.82
N VAL A 19 20.97 -10.28 33.97
CA VAL A 19 21.63 -9.76 32.75
C VAL A 19 22.85 -8.92 33.12
N ARG A 20 24.01 -9.28 32.58
CA ARG A 20 25.28 -8.59 32.80
C ARG A 20 25.75 -7.80 31.58
N THR A 21 25.23 -8.14 30.40
CA THR A 21 25.62 -7.49 29.14
C THR A 21 24.40 -7.06 28.33
N ALA A 22 24.57 -6.04 27.48
CA ALA A 22 23.52 -5.65 26.53
C ALA A 22 23.13 -6.82 25.59
N GLY A 23 24.07 -7.71 25.27
CA GLY A 23 23.80 -8.89 24.45
C GLY A 23 22.78 -9.84 25.08
N GLU A 24 23.02 -10.21 26.34
CA GLU A 24 22.10 -11.04 27.14
C GLU A 24 20.71 -10.42 27.26
N PHE A 25 20.61 -9.08 27.37
CA PHE A 25 19.31 -8.39 27.38
C PHE A 25 18.52 -8.62 26.09
N PHE A 26 19.16 -8.49 24.92
CA PHE A 26 18.48 -8.65 23.64
C PHE A 26 18.10 -10.11 23.36
N GLU A 27 18.89 -11.06 23.85
CA GLU A 27 18.55 -12.49 23.78
C GLU A 27 17.31 -12.85 24.61
N LEU A 28 17.04 -12.12 25.70
CA LEU A 28 15.82 -12.32 26.48
C LEU A 28 14.53 -11.92 25.74
N ILE A 29 14.61 -11.11 24.68
CA ILE A 29 13.44 -10.69 23.90
C ILE A 29 13.07 -11.81 22.91
N PRO A 30 11.94 -12.50 23.10
CA PRO A 30 11.54 -13.59 22.22
C PRO A 30 11.16 -13.05 20.84
N SER A 31 11.58 -13.74 19.77
CA SER A 31 11.19 -13.38 18.39
C SER A 31 9.66 -13.42 18.21
N SER A 32 8.95 -14.28 18.96
CA SER A 32 7.48 -14.32 19.00
C SER A 32 6.86 -13.02 19.53
N THR A 33 7.51 -12.32 20.45
CA THR A 33 7.07 -11.01 20.94
C THR A 33 7.16 -9.96 19.84
N ILE A 34 8.24 -9.96 19.06
CA ILE A 34 8.43 -9.03 17.92
C ILE A 34 7.34 -9.26 16.86
N VAL A 35 7.07 -10.52 16.52
CA VAL A 35 5.99 -10.90 15.59
C VAL A 35 4.63 -10.49 16.14
N GLY A 36 4.37 -10.72 17.44
CA GLY A 36 3.13 -10.34 18.10
C GLY A 36 2.88 -8.83 18.08
N ILE A 37 3.88 -8.01 18.40
CA ILE A 37 3.78 -6.55 18.33
C ILE A 37 3.55 -6.11 16.87
N SER A 38 4.29 -6.69 15.92
CA SER A 38 4.14 -6.39 14.49
C SER A 38 2.72 -6.69 13.99
N PHE A 39 2.14 -7.81 14.44
CA PHE A 39 0.75 -8.17 14.14
C PHE A 39 -0.25 -7.13 14.67
N TRP A 40 -0.10 -6.67 15.90
CA TRP A 40 -0.97 -5.64 16.48
C TRP A 40 -0.82 -4.29 15.78
N LEU A 41 0.42 -3.90 15.45
CA LEU A 41 0.70 -2.67 14.70
C LEU A 41 0.04 -2.69 13.31
N LEU A 42 0.16 -3.79 12.55
CA LEU A 42 -0.50 -3.90 11.24
C LEU A 42 -2.01 -4.08 11.33
N SER A 43 -2.51 -4.70 12.40
CA SER A 43 -3.96 -4.76 12.65
C SER A 43 -4.51 -3.36 12.96
N ALA A 44 -3.78 -2.55 13.73
CA ALA A 44 -4.12 -1.15 13.95
C ALA A 44 -4.10 -0.34 12.66
N LEU A 45 -3.12 -0.56 11.77
CA LEU A 45 -3.10 0.03 10.43
C LEU A 45 -4.35 -0.40 9.63
N ALA A 46 -4.66 -1.70 9.58
CA ALA A 46 -5.81 -2.22 8.84
C ALA A 46 -7.15 -1.64 9.31
N VAL A 47 -7.30 -1.37 10.61
CA VAL A 47 -8.50 -0.75 11.22
C VAL A 47 -8.45 0.77 11.19
N SER A 48 -7.29 1.39 10.91
CA SER A 48 -7.12 2.85 10.96
C SER A 48 -8.17 3.64 10.18
N PRO A 49 -8.66 3.21 9.00
CA PRO A 49 -9.72 3.93 8.31
C PRO A 49 -11.01 4.02 9.15
N LEU A 50 -11.37 2.96 9.87
CA LEU A 50 -12.53 2.96 10.77
C LEU A 50 -12.27 3.79 12.03
N TYR A 51 -11.04 3.79 12.53
CA TYR A 51 -10.66 4.69 13.63
C TYR A 51 -10.86 6.16 13.24
N VAL A 52 -10.38 6.56 12.06
CA VAL A 52 -10.55 7.92 11.53
C VAL A 52 -12.03 8.25 11.36
N LEU A 53 -12.82 7.30 10.85
CA LEU A 53 -14.26 7.42 10.76
C LEU A 53 -14.91 7.65 12.14
N VAL A 54 -14.54 6.89 13.18
CA VAL A 54 -15.08 7.09 14.53
C VAL A 54 -14.64 8.45 15.10
N ARG A 55 -13.41 8.89 14.83
CA ARG A 55 -12.91 10.21 15.25
C ARG A 55 -13.70 11.36 14.65
N SER A 56 -14.25 11.19 13.45
CA SER A 56 -15.07 12.23 12.80
C SER A 56 -16.30 12.62 13.62
N ILE A 57 -16.92 11.66 14.34
CA ILE A 57 -18.10 11.87 15.20
C ILE A 57 -17.83 12.85 16.36
N PHE A 58 -16.57 12.96 16.79
CA PHE A 58 -16.16 13.81 17.91
C PHE A 58 -15.66 15.18 17.47
N LEU A 59 -15.80 15.53 16.19
CA LEU A 59 -15.47 16.86 15.70
C LEU A 59 -16.51 17.87 16.15
N ARG A 60 -16.10 19.14 16.27
CA ARG A 60 -16.93 20.19 16.86
C ARG A 60 -18.10 20.60 15.99
N TYR A 61 -17.94 20.52 14.66
CA TYR A 61 -18.90 20.99 13.68
C TYR A 61 -19.12 19.93 12.61
N HIS A 62 -20.38 19.75 12.20
CA HIS A 62 -20.79 18.75 11.20
C HIS A 62 -21.53 19.36 10.00
N ASP A 63 -21.53 20.68 9.87
CA ASP A 63 -22.18 21.35 8.76
C ASP A 63 -21.33 21.27 7.48
N SER A 64 -21.98 21.41 6.32
CA SER A 64 -21.33 21.33 5.00
C SER A 64 -20.13 22.27 4.85
N PHE A 65 -20.17 23.43 5.52
CA PHE A 65 -19.09 24.41 5.56
C PHE A 65 -17.77 23.85 6.14
N TYR A 66 -17.85 22.93 7.10
CA TYR A 66 -16.69 22.41 7.83
C TYR A 66 -16.15 21.08 7.28
N VAL A 67 -16.80 20.47 6.28
CA VAL A 67 -16.41 19.12 5.80
C VAL A 67 -14.94 19.08 5.36
N ASN A 68 -14.47 20.07 4.61
CA ASN A 68 -13.07 20.11 4.15
C ASN A 68 -12.09 20.30 5.31
N ASP A 69 -12.43 21.14 6.29
CA ASP A 69 -11.58 21.38 7.47
C ASP A 69 -11.52 20.16 8.39
N ASN A 70 -12.67 19.52 8.60
CA ASN A 70 -12.80 18.25 9.28
C ASN A 70 -11.93 17.19 8.62
N GLN A 71 -12.02 17.04 7.30
CA GLN A 71 -11.21 16.05 6.59
C GLN A 71 -9.70 16.32 6.71
N ARG A 72 -9.27 17.59 6.67
CA ARG A 72 -7.85 17.95 6.93
C ARG A 72 -7.43 17.55 8.33
N THR A 73 -8.25 17.86 9.33
CA THR A 73 -8.02 17.48 10.73
C THR A 73 -7.93 15.95 10.91
N LEU A 74 -8.84 15.21 10.27
CA LEU A 74 -8.83 13.75 10.25
C LEU A 74 -7.59 13.20 9.57
N GLY A 75 -7.15 13.82 8.48
CA GLY A 75 -5.89 13.49 7.80
C GLY A 75 -4.68 13.62 8.72
N VAL A 76 -4.62 14.68 9.52
CA VAL A 76 -3.55 14.88 10.52
C VAL A 76 -3.53 13.74 11.54
N TYR A 77 -4.68 13.37 12.12
CA TYR A 77 -4.76 12.24 13.05
C TYR A 77 -4.31 10.92 12.40
N TRP A 78 -4.66 10.72 11.14
CA TRP A 78 -4.30 9.51 10.43
C TRP A 78 -2.79 9.44 10.15
N VAL A 79 -2.18 10.53 9.68
CA VAL A 79 -0.73 10.62 9.49
C VAL A 79 0.02 10.35 10.79
N GLN A 80 -0.44 10.91 11.91
CA GLN A 80 0.15 10.67 13.22
C GLN A 80 0.11 9.18 13.59
N LEU A 81 -1.04 8.52 13.41
CA LEU A 81 -1.18 7.09 13.65
C LEU A 81 -0.23 6.26 12.78
N ILE A 82 -0.13 6.58 11.48
CA ILE A 82 0.78 5.90 10.54
C ILE A 82 2.23 6.09 10.96
N ARG A 83 2.62 7.29 11.40
CA ARG A 83 3.98 7.56 11.89
C ARG A 83 4.28 6.80 13.18
N ILE A 84 3.33 6.72 14.12
CA ILE A 84 3.48 5.92 15.34
C ILE A 84 3.70 4.44 14.99
N ILE A 85 2.87 3.89 14.10
CA ILE A 85 2.98 2.50 13.65
C ILE A 85 4.32 2.26 12.94
N GLY A 86 4.68 3.14 12.01
CA GLY A 86 5.91 3.04 11.24
C GLY A 86 7.16 3.17 12.09
N PHE A 87 7.28 4.20 12.93
CA PHE A 87 8.45 4.35 13.81
C PHE A 87 8.54 3.25 14.86
N SER A 88 7.42 2.72 15.35
CA SER A 88 7.43 1.51 16.19
C SER A 88 7.98 0.31 15.42
N GLY A 89 7.59 0.14 14.16
CA GLY A 89 8.14 -0.91 13.29
C GLY A 89 9.63 -0.78 13.01
N LEU A 90 10.14 0.45 12.84
CA LEU A 90 11.57 0.71 12.72
C LEU A 90 12.32 0.37 14.01
N LEU A 91 11.76 0.70 15.17
CA LEU A 91 12.35 0.33 16.44
C LEU A 91 12.44 -1.20 16.57
N LEU A 92 11.38 -1.94 16.22
CA LEU A 92 11.41 -3.40 16.16
C LEU A 92 12.49 -3.91 15.19
N ALA A 93 12.63 -3.29 14.02
CA ALA A 93 13.65 -3.67 13.06
C ALA A 93 15.08 -3.43 13.56
N LEU A 94 15.31 -2.34 14.28
CA LEU A 94 16.58 -2.08 14.95
C LEU A 94 16.87 -3.14 16.01
N LEU A 95 15.87 -3.54 16.81
CA LEU A 95 16.02 -4.61 17.80
C LEU A 95 16.40 -5.95 17.13
N VAL A 96 15.72 -6.31 16.03
CA VAL A 96 16.04 -7.52 15.25
C VAL A 96 17.47 -7.45 14.70
N LEU A 97 17.85 -6.31 14.13
CA LEU A 97 19.20 -6.11 13.58
C LEU A 97 20.28 -6.24 14.67
N VAL A 98 20.08 -5.63 15.83
CA VAL A 98 21.01 -5.72 16.96
C VAL A 98 21.15 -7.16 17.44
N LYS A 99 20.03 -7.88 17.62
CA LYS A 99 20.03 -9.29 17.98
C LYS A 99 20.80 -10.14 16.97
N PHE A 100 20.51 -9.96 15.68
CA PHE A 100 21.19 -10.66 14.59
C PHE A 100 22.71 -10.40 14.58
N MET A 101 23.13 -9.15 14.82
CA MET A 101 24.55 -8.77 14.90
C MET A 101 25.28 -9.41 16.08
N ILE A 102 24.61 -9.57 17.22
CA ILE A 102 25.17 -10.23 18.42
C ILE A 102 25.37 -11.72 18.12
N GLU A 103 24.35 -12.38 17.57
CA GLU A 103 24.38 -13.82 17.26
C GLU A 103 25.43 -14.20 16.21
N HIS A 104 25.73 -13.30 15.27
CA HIS A 104 26.63 -13.57 14.14
C HIS A 104 27.97 -12.84 14.22
N ARG A 105 28.40 -12.46 15.43
CA ARG A 105 29.64 -11.71 15.67
C ARG A 105 30.85 -12.45 15.07
N GLY A 106 31.62 -11.77 14.20
CA GLY A 106 32.82 -12.31 13.57
C GLY A 106 32.63 -13.05 12.24
N GLN A 107 31.40 -13.16 11.71
CA GLN A 107 31.14 -13.75 10.39
C GLN A 107 30.90 -12.67 9.31
N ARG A 108 31.10 -13.01 8.01
CA ARG A 108 30.65 -12.18 6.87
C ARG A 108 29.12 -12.22 6.70
N TRP A 109 28.38 -11.86 7.74
CA TRP A 109 26.92 -11.97 7.81
C TRP A 109 26.24 -10.99 6.85
N LEU A 110 26.74 -9.74 6.76
CA LEU A 110 26.18 -8.69 5.89
C LEU A 110 25.97 -9.16 4.44
N ALA A 111 27.02 -9.74 3.84
CA ALA A 111 26.97 -10.20 2.46
C ALA A 111 26.00 -11.38 2.25
N LYS A 112 25.86 -12.26 3.26
CA LYS A 112 24.92 -13.38 3.21
C LYS A 112 23.47 -12.88 3.32
N THR A 113 23.19 -12.00 4.29
CA THR A 113 21.86 -11.41 4.51
C THR A 113 21.40 -10.61 3.29
N ALA A 114 22.29 -9.78 2.72
CA ALA A 114 22.00 -8.98 1.52
C ALA A 114 21.55 -9.86 0.33
N ARG A 115 22.17 -11.04 0.14
CA ARG A 115 21.81 -11.97 -0.94
C ARG A 115 20.49 -12.70 -0.68
N LYS A 116 20.16 -12.98 0.58
CA LYS A 116 18.97 -13.74 0.96
C LYS A 116 17.71 -12.86 1.02
N HIS A 117 17.87 -11.56 1.24
CA HIS A 117 16.77 -10.60 1.41
C HIS A 117 16.87 -9.43 0.41
N PRO A 118 16.79 -9.69 -0.91
CA PRO A 118 16.98 -8.65 -1.92
C PRO A 118 15.90 -7.55 -1.85
N VAL A 119 14.63 -7.89 -1.61
CA VAL A 119 13.55 -6.89 -1.55
C VAL A 119 13.78 -5.88 -0.40
N PRO A 120 13.96 -6.31 0.88
CA PRO A 120 14.32 -5.37 1.95
C PRO A 120 15.60 -4.58 1.68
N LEU A 121 16.63 -5.21 1.08
CA LEU A 121 17.88 -4.53 0.76
C LEU A 121 17.67 -3.35 -0.20
N PHE A 122 16.99 -3.59 -1.33
CA PHE A 122 16.78 -2.54 -2.32
C PHE A 122 15.84 -1.43 -1.81
N LEU A 123 14.82 -1.77 -1.00
CA LEU A 123 14.00 -0.75 -0.34
C LEU A 123 14.80 0.05 0.69
N PHE A 124 15.72 -0.57 1.41
CA PHE A 124 16.64 0.12 2.32
C PHE A 124 17.58 1.07 1.56
N LEU A 125 18.15 0.63 0.43
CA LEU A 125 18.98 1.47 -0.42
C LEU A 125 18.19 2.67 -0.97
N MET A 126 16.93 2.47 -1.38
CA MET A 126 16.02 3.55 -1.76
C MET A 126 15.80 4.54 -0.60
N LEU A 127 15.60 4.05 0.63
CA LEU A 127 15.42 4.89 1.81
C LEU A 127 16.68 5.71 2.11
N VAL A 128 17.86 5.09 2.07
CA VAL A 128 19.16 5.78 2.23
C VAL A 128 19.32 6.85 1.14
N TRP A 129 18.99 6.53 -0.11
CA TRP A 129 19.06 7.50 -1.20
C TRP A 129 18.07 8.66 -1.03
N SER A 130 16.91 8.40 -0.44
CA SER A 130 15.92 9.43 -0.12
C SER A 130 16.45 10.44 0.91
N ILE A 131 17.31 10.01 1.85
CA ILE A 131 18.00 10.92 2.79
C ILE A 131 18.96 11.83 2.04
N LEU A 132 19.73 11.29 1.10
CA LEU A 132 20.64 12.08 0.26
C LEU A 132 19.86 13.08 -0.59
N SER A 133 18.81 12.63 -1.27
CA SER A 133 17.91 13.49 -2.03
C SER A 133 17.32 14.63 -1.19
N CYS A 134 16.87 14.35 0.03
CA CYS A 134 16.41 15.38 0.98
C CYS A 134 17.53 16.39 1.33
N ALA A 135 18.75 15.92 1.56
CA ALA A 135 19.88 16.80 1.91
C ALA A 135 20.26 17.77 0.77
N PHE A 136 20.13 17.32 -0.48
CA PHE A 136 20.40 18.09 -1.70
C PHE A 136 19.17 18.79 -2.30
N SER A 137 18.01 18.72 -1.63
CA SER A 137 16.78 19.37 -2.08
C SER A 137 16.81 20.90 -1.95
N SER A 138 15.99 21.58 -2.74
CA SER A 138 15.82 23.04 -2.70
C SER A 138 15.20 23.52 -1.39
N ASP A 139 14.11 22.89 -0.96
CA ASP A 139 13.46 23.11 0.32
C ASP A 139 13.55 21.82 1.16
N ARG A 140 14.51 21.82 2.10
CA ARG A 140 14.78 20.69 3.00
C ARG A 140 13.68 20.49 4.03
N VAL A 141 12.99 21.55 4.45
CA VAL A 141 11.91 21.46 5.45
C VAL A 141 10.69 20.82 4.80
N LEU A 142 10.32 21.29 3.61
CA LEU A 142 9.29 20.66 2.79
C LEU A 142 9.68 19.21 2.46
N SER A 143 10.94 18.95 2.14
CA SER A 143 11.41 17.60 1.84
C SER A 143 11.35 16.65 3.03
N LEU A 144 11.61 17.14 4.24
CA LEU A 144 11.55 16.34 5.46
C LEU A 144 10.12 16.00 5.87
N HIS A 145 9.22 16.99 5.86
CA HIS A 145 7.87 16.87 6.41
C HIS A 145 6.78 16.56 5.37
N GLY A 146 6.97 17.07 4.16
CA GLY A 146 5.98 17.14 3.10
C GLY A 146 4.96 18.26 3.29
N THR A 147 4.05 18.39 2.33
CA THR A 147 2.97 19.39 2.40
C THR A 147 1.98 19.06 3.53
N ALA A 148 1.25 20.07 4.02
CA ALA A 148 0.22 19.85 5.06
C ALA A 148 -0.89 18.88 4.63
N TYR A 149 -1.18 18.82 3.32
CA TYR A 149 -2.18 17.92 2.74
C TYR A 149 -1.66 16.49 2.61
N ARG A 150 -0.48 16.29 2.01
CA ARG A 150 0.03 14.94 1.68
C ARG A 150 0.93 14.34 2.73
N ASN A 151 1.62 15.15 3.51
CA ASN A 151 2.59 14.68 4.50
C ASN A 151 3.58 13.63 3.94
N GLU A 152 3.99 13.76 2.68
CA GLU A 152 4.79 12.75 1.97
C GLU A 152 6.28 13.10 1.89
N GLY A 153 6.81 13.75 2.93
CA GLY A 153 8.24 13.97 3.09
C GLY A 153 9.00 12.72 3.57
N LEU A 154 10.31 12.87 3.74
CA LEU A 154 11.24 11.81 4.17
C LEU A 154 10.79 11.09 5.45
N LEU A 155 10.21 11.80 6.43
CA LEU A 155 9.72 11.18 7.67
C LEU A 155 8.64 10.11 7.41
N THR A 156 7.84 10.31 6.38
CA THR A 156 6.79 9.35 6.01
C THR A 156 7.38 8.16 5.26
N TYR A 157 8.47 8.32 4.52
CA TYR A 157 9.21 7.18 3.95
C TYR A 157 9.82 6.30 5.03
N PHE A 158 10.35 6.88 6.11
CA PHE A 158 10.76 6.11 7.29
C PHE A 158 9.56 5.37 7.92
N ALA A 159 8.39 6.01 8.00
CA ALA A 159 7.19 5.32 8.49
C ALA A 159 6.80 4.13 7.58
N TYR A 160 6.86 4.30 6.25
CA TYR A 160 6.62 3.20 5.30
C TYR A 160 7.62 2.06 5.47
N ALA A 161 8.90 2.36 5.66
CA ALA A 161 9.94 1.35 5.90
C ALA A 161 9.65 0.53 7.16
N GLY A 162 9.24 1.18 8.26
CA GLY A 162 8.87 0.47 9.48
C GLY A 162 7.59 -0.36 9.34
N ILE A 163 6.59 0.13 8.60
CA ILE A 163 5.37 -0.64 8.27
C ILE A 163 5.74 -1.89 7.45
N PHE A 164 6.62 -1.74 6.47
CA PHE A 164 7.16 -2.86 5.70
C PHE A 164 7.87 -3.86 6.61
N CYS A 165 8.73 -3.41 7.54
CA CYS A 165 9.39 -4.28 8.51
C CYS A 165 8.39 -5.08 9.35
N CYS A 166 7.34 -4.45 9.88
CA CYS A 166 6.27 -5.15 10.61
C CYS A 166 5.66 -6.29 9.78
N GLY A 167 5.32 -6.03 8.51
CA GLY A 167 4.76 -7.06 7.63
C GLY A 167 5.76 -8.16 7.30
N TYR A 168 7.05 -7.79 7.18
CA TYR A 168 8.13 -8.71 6.87
C TYR A 168 8.39 -9.70 8.00
N PHE A 169 8.24 -9.28 9.27
CA PHE A 169 8.38 -10.16 10.42
C PHE A 169 7.25 -11.19 10.53
N ILE A 170 6.07 -10.93 9.97
CA ILE A 170 4.92 -11.83 10.03
C ILE A 170 5.06 -12.96 9.00
N CYS A 171 5.69 -14.05 9.44
CA CYS A 171 5.91 -15.25 8.63
C CYS A 171 4.81 -16.31 8.78
N ASP A 172 3.95 -16.22 9.79
CA ASP A 172 2.87 -17.18 9.99
C ASP A 172 1.65 -16.87 9.11
N LYS A 173 1.01 -17.94 8.62
CA LYS A 173 -0.13 -17.85 7.71
C LYS A 173 -1.37 -17.22 8.35
N ASN A 174 -1.62 -17.50 9.63
CA ASN A 174 -2.86 -17.12 10.29
C ASN A 174 -2.91 -15.60 10.49
N SER A 175 -1.83 -15.00 10.99
CA SER A 175 -1.68 -13.56 11.16
C SER A 175 -1.87 -12.81 9.84
N ARG A 176 -1.21 -13.27 8.76
CA ARG A 176 -1.39 -12.67 7.42
C ARG A 176 -2.86 -12.67 7.01
N ILE A 177 -3.54 -13.81 7.14
CA ILE A 177 -4.94 -13.94 6.78
C ILE A 177 -5.83 -13.03 7.63
N VAL A 178 -5.60 -12.96 8.94
CA VAL A 178 -6.37 -12.10 9.86
C VAL A 178 -6.20 -10.63 9.47
N ILE A 179 -4.98 -10.16 9.24
CA ILE A 179 -4.72 -8.78 8.80
C ILE A 179 -5.44 -8.48 7.47
N THR A 180 -5.34 -9.38 6.49
CA THR A 180 -6.04 -9.23 5.21
C THR A 180 -7.56 -9.17 5.38
N LYS A 181 -8.15 -10.05 6.20
CA LYS A 181 -9.58 -10.03 6.49
C LYS A 181 -10.00 -8.71 7.15
N THR A 182 -9.26 -8.26 8.15
CA THR A 182 -9.53 -7.01 8.86
C THR A 182 -9.50 -5.80 7.91
N PHE A 183 -8.48 -5.72 7.07
CA PHE A 183 -8.36 -4.65 6.07
C PHE A 183 -9.52 -4.65 5.07
N VAL A 184 -9.84 -5.83 4.51
CA VAL A 184 -10.94 -5.98 3.55
C VAL A 184 -12.27 -5.60 4.20
N LEU A 185 -12.55 -6.08 5.41
CA LEU A 185 -13.79 -5.76 6.12
C LEU A 185 -13.90 -4.25 6.43
N ALA A 186 -12.81 -3.62 6.85
CA ALA A 186 -12.77 -2.17 7.04
C ALA A 186 -13.09 -1.42 5.74
N ALA A 187 -12.47 -1.83 4.62
CA ALA A 187 -12.74 -1.24 3.32
C ALA A 187 -14.19 -1.45 2.86
N THR A 188 -14.76 -2.61 3.14
CA THR A 188 -16.15 -2.93 2.80
C THR A 188 -17.12 -2.09 3.63
N THR A 189 -16.85 -1.86 4.92
CA THR A 189 -17.65 -0.95 5.74
C THR A 189 -17.67 0.46 5.16
N LEU A 190 -16.51 1.00 4.79
CA LEU A 190 -16.42 2.31 4.15
C LEU A 190 -17.14 2.35 2.79
N SER A 191 -17.02 1.28 2.01
CA SER A 191 -17.68 1.14 0.71
C SER A 191 -19.20 1.10 0.85
N MET A 192 -19.73 0.39 1.84
CA MET A 192 -21.16 0.38 2.13
C MET A 192 -21.65 1.78 2.52
N LEU A 193 -20.94 2.49 3.39
CA LEU A 193 -21.29 3.86 3.77
C LEU A 193 -21.31 4.81 2.58
N MET A 194 -20.28 4.76 1.73
CA MET A 194 -20.21 5.56 0.50
C MET A 194 -21.34 5.21 -0.48
N LEU A 195 -21.72 3.93 -0.60
CA LEU A 195 -22.81 3.49 -1.48
C LEU A 195 -24.19 3.88 -0.93
N ILE A 196 -24.39 3.83 0.39
CA ILE A 196 -25.62 4.31 1.06
C ILE A 196 -25.79 5.82 0.82
N ASN A 197 -24.71 6.59 0.91
CA ASN A 197 -24.67 8.02 0.61
C ASN A 197 -25.77 8.84 1.31
N SER A 198 -26.01 8.57 2.59
CA SER A 198 -26.98 9.33 3.38
C SER A 198 -26.40 10.72 3.71
N PRO A 199 -27.09 11.83 3.40
CA PRO A 199 -26.59 13.17 3.69
C PRO A 199 -26.24 13.38 5.18
N ALA A 200 -27.09 12.89 6.08
CA ALA A 200 -26.86 12.99 7.52
C ALA A 200 -25.61 12.22 7.97
N LEU A 201 -25.40 11.00 7.43
CA LEU A 201 -24.19 10.22 7.73
C LEU A 201 -22.95 10.85 7.11
N ASN A 202 -23.04 11.41 5.91
CA ASN A 202 -21.92 12.06 5.24
C ASN A 202 -21.45 13.30 6.02
N LEU A 203 -22.38 14.11 6.52
CA LEU A 203 -22.09 15.27 7.36
C LEU A 203 -21.49 14.84 8.72
N LEU A 204 -22.13 13.90 9.40
CA LEU A 204 -21.64 13.36 10.68
C LEU A 204 -20.23 12.77 10.54
N LEU A 205 -19.99 12.03 9.45
CA LEU A 205 -18.75 11.29 9.25
C LEU A 205 -17.71 12.05 8.40
N SER A 206 -17.99 13.31 8.05
CA SER A 206 -17.15 14.14 7.16
C SER A 206 -16.76 13.43 5.86
N MET A 207 -17.68 12.65 5.30
CA MET A 207 -17.47 11.91 4.05
C MET A 207 -17.92 12.75 2.86
N GLU A 208 -17.07 12.79 1.85
CA GLU A 208 -17.42 13.29 0.53
C GLU A 208 -17.86 12.14 -0.38
N TYR A 209 -18.83 12.43 -1.24
CA TYR A 209 -19.33 11.42 -2.15
C TYR A 209 -18.25 10.98 -3.16
N GLY A 210 -18.04 9.67 -3.26
CA GLY A 210 -17.02 9.10 -4.12
C GLY A 210 -15.61 9.11 -3.51
N ALA A 211 -15.30 9.92 -2.49
CA ALA A 211 -13.98 9.96 -1.86
C ALA A 211 -13.97 9.46 -0.39
N ALA A 212 -15.14 9.24 0.21
CA ALA A 212 -15.28 9.05 1.66
C ALA A 212 -14.52 10.16 2.40
N PHE A 213 -13.69 9.86 3.39
CA PHE A 213 -12.87 10.86 4.09
C PHE A 213 -11.43 10.98 3.51
N PHE A 214 -11.15 10.38 2.34
CA PHE A 214 -9.81 10.42 1.72
C PHE A 214 -9.52 11.76 1.00
N GLN A 215 -10.42 12.75 1.06
CA GLN A 215 -10.34 14.09 0.44
C GLN A 215 -10.20 14.10 -1.09
N ASN A 216 -10.02 12.96 -1.72
CA ASN A 216 -9.79 12.84 -3.16
C ASN A 216 -10.24 11.47 -3.64
N ILE A 217 -11.01 11.45 -4.74
CA ILE A 217 -11.52 10.22 -5.34
C ILE A 217 -10.40 9.27 -5.76
N ASN A 218 -9.25 9.78 -6.21
CA ASN A 218 -8.13 8.94 -6.64
C ASN A 218 -7.51 8.21 -5.45
N HIS A 219 -7.34 8.90 -4.31
CA HIS A 219 -6.78 8.29 -3.09
C HIS A 219 -7.65 7.14 -2.60
N TYR A 220 -8.98 7.34 -2.59
CA TYR A 220 -9.90 6.28 -2.23
C TYR A 220 -9.93 5.17 -3.28
N GLY A 221 -9.81 5.51 -4.57
CA GLY A 221 -9.69 4.54 -5.65
C GLY A 221 -8.47 3.60 -5.49
N TYR A 222 -7.31 4.13 -5.10
CA TYR A 222 -6.11 3.31 -4.80
C TYR A 222 -6.33 2.36 -3.63
N TYR A 223 -7.03 2.83 -2.60
CA TYR A 223 -7.41 1.99 -1.46
C TYR A 223 -8.39 0.89 -1.88
N LEU A 224 -9.41 1.22 -2.68
CA LEU A 224 -10.41 0.30 -3.19
C LEU A 224 -9.81 -0.77 -4.11
N CYS A 225 -8.88 -0.44 -5.01
CA CYS A 225 -8.31 -1.42 -5.93
C CYS A 225 -7.50 -2.49 -5.18
N LEU A 226 -6.76 -2.09 -4.14
CA LEU A 226 -6.04 -3.02 -3.26
C LEU A 226 -7.02 -3.88 -2.44
N ALA A 227 -8.04 -3.25 -1.83
CA ALA A 227 -9.06 -3.96 -1.06
C ALA A 227 -9.85 -4.97 -1.90
N ALA A 228 -10.29 -4.58 -3.09
CA ALA A 228 -11.01 -5.47 -4.01
C ALA A 228 -10.14 -6.66 -4.42
N SER A 229 -8.87 -6.43 -4.75
CA SER A 229 -7.95 -7.52 -5.12
C SER A 229 -7.68 -8.48 -3.96
N LEU A 230 -7.59 -7.96 -2.73
CA LEU A 230 -7.45 -8.79 -1.52
C LEU A 230 -8.73 -9.54 -1.18
N ALA A 231 -9.92 -8.97 -1.41
CA ALA A 231 -11.19 -9.68 -1.26
C ALA A 231 -11.30 -10.84 -2.27
N ALA A 232 -10.89 -10.61 -3.53
CA ALA A 232 -10.77 -11.67 -4.53
C ALA A 232 -9.77 -12.75 -4.08
N ALA A 233 -8.61 -12.36 -3.54
CA ALA A 233 -7.62 -13.30 -2.99
C ALA A 233 -8.20 -14.15 -1.85
N LEU A 234 -9.00 -13.56 -0.94
CA LEU A 234 -9.66 -14.28 0.14
C LEU A 234 -10.70 -15.29 -0.38
N ALA A 235 -11.45 -14.95 -1.42
CA ALA A 235 -12.37 -15.89 -2.08
C ALA A 235 -11.60 -17.04 -2.75
N ILE A 236 -10.60 -16.71 -3.56
CA ILE A 236 -9.77 -17.67 -4.32
C ILE A 236 -9.08 -18.67 -3.39
N ARG A 237 -8.62 -18.21 -2.22
CA ARG A 237 -7.97 -19.07 -1.21
C ARG A 237 -8.80 -20.30 -0.83
N GLU A 238 -10.12 -20.17 -0.79
CA GLU A 238 -11.02 -21.27 -0.45
C GLU A 238 -11.00 -22.39 -1.51
N ALA A 239 -10.45 -22.12 -2.69
CA ALA A 239 -10.28 -23.00 -3.85
C ALA A 239 -11.59 -23.57 -4.43
N ARG A 240 -12.69 -23.62 -3.69
CA ARG A 240 -14.00 -24.07 -4.13
C ARG A 240 -15.05 -23.02 -3.74
N LEU A 241 -16.19 -23.02 -4.41
CA LEU A 241 -17.33 -22.16 -4.08
C LEU A 241 -18.02 -22.63 -2.79
N SER A 242 -17.37 -22.38 -1.65
CA SER A 242 -17.90 -22.61 -0.31
C SER A 242 -18.73 -21.42 0.18
N LYS A 243 -19.45 -21.58 1.30
CA LYS A 243 -20.12 -20.45 1.98
C LYS A 243 -19.15 -19.33 2.34
N VAL A 244 -17.91 -19.68 2.70
CA VAL A 244 -16.84 -18.71 2.99
C VAL A 244 -16.40 -17.98 1.72
N ALA A 245 -16.26 -18.69 0.59
CA ALA A 245 -15.95 -18.07 -0.69
C ALA A 245 -17.06 -17.11 -1.14
N LEU A 246 -18.32 -17.52 -1.00
CA LEU A 246 -19.51 -16.68 -1.28
C LEU A 246 -19.52 -15.40 -0.44
N PHE A 247 -19.20 -15.48 0.85
CA PHE A 247 -19.07 -14.30 1.71
C PHE A 247 -18.03 -13.31 1.16
N TRP A 248 -16.85 -13.80 0.75
CA TRP A 248 -15.80 -12.95 0.17
C TRP A 248 -16.17 -12.43 -1.23
N LEU A 249 -16.95 -13.18 -2.02
CA LEU A 249 -17.49 -12.70 -3.30
C LEU A 249 -18.51 -11.57 -3.12
N VAL A 250 -19.37 -11.63 -2.09
CA VAL A 250 -20.29 -10.53 -1.76
C VAL A 250 -19.50 -9.30 -1.30
N THR A 251 -18.50 -9.51 -0.45
CA THR A 251 -17.58 -8.46 0.01
C THR A 251 -16.86 -7.79 -1.17
N TYR A 252 -16.35 -8.60 -2.10
CA TYR A 252 -15.75 -8.16 -3.35
C TYR A 252 -16.76 -7.37 -4.22
N ALA A 253 -17.99 -7.86 -4.37
CA ALA A 253 -19.04 -7.17 -5.13
C ALA A 253 -19.32 -5.76 -4.61
N VAL A 254 -19.39 -5.58 -3.28
CA VAL A 254 -19.55 -4.26 -2.65
C VAL A 254 -18.37 -3.34 -2.98
N LEU A 255 -17.14 -3.85 -2.89
CA LEU A 255 -15.93 -3.09 -3.21
C LEU A 255 -15.88 -2.68 -4.69
N ILE A 256 -16.27 -3.56 -5.61
CA ILE A 256 -16.35 -3.26 -7.05
C ILE A 256 -17.45 -2.23 -7.34
N ALA A 257 -18.63 -2.36 -6.72
CA ALA A 257 -19.68 -1.36 -6.86
C ALA A 257 -19.20 0.01 -6.37
N ALA A 258 -18.48 0.06 -5.26
CA ALA A 258 -17.88 1.28 -4.75
C ALA A 258 -16.79 1.85 -5.70
N LEU A 259 -15.94 0.99 -6.26
CA LEU A 259 -14.91 1.38 -7.24
C LEU A 259 -15.51 2.01 -8.50
N ILE A 260 -16.57 1.41 -9.06
CA ILE A 260 -17.28 1.97 -10.22
C ILE A 260 -17.93 3.31 -9.84
N ARG A 261 -18.49 3.41 -8.63
CA ARG A 261 -19.16 4.63 -8.18
C ARG A 261 -18.19 5.76 -7.82
N ASN A 262 -16.97 5.44 -7.40
CA ASN A 262 -15.88 6.36 -7.11
C ASN A 262 -15.43 7.16 -8.34
N ARG A 263 -15.65 6.66 -9.56
CA ARG A 263 -15.35 7.34 -10.82
C ARG A 263 -13.89 7.75 -11.01
N SER A 264 -12.94 7.06 -10.36
CA SER A 264 -11.53 7.10 -10.74
C SER A 264 -11.23 5.98 -11.72
N PHE A 265 -10.97 6.32 -12.99
CA PHE A 265 -10.80 5.33 -14.05
C PHE A 265 -9.48 4.54 -13.94
N GLY A 266 -8.38 5.16 -13.49
CA GLY A 266 -7.08 4.49 -13.33
C GLY A 266 -7.13 3.25 -12.42
N PRO A 267 -7.63 3.37 -11.18
CA PRO A 267 -7.84 2.22 -10.29
C PRO A 267 -8.79 1.15 -10.83
N TYR A 268 -9.80 1.54 -11.62
CA TYR A 268 -10.68 0.58 -12.30
C TYR A 268 -9.89 -0.24 -13.35
N VAL A 269 -9.12 0.41 -14.22
CA VAL A 269 -8.24 -0.26 -15.20
C VAL A 269 -7.23 -1.16 -14.50
N ALA A 270 -6.67 -0.72 -13.37
CA ALA A 270 -5.74 -1.52 -12.58
C ALA A 270 -6.36 -2.84 -12.08
N VAL A 271 -7.62 -2.81 -11.61
CA VAL A 271 -8.34 -4.04 -11.24
C VAL A 271 -8.55 -4.96 -12.44
N VAL A 272 -8.87 -4.42 -13.62
CA VAL A 272 -8.96 -5.23 -14.85
C VAL A 272 -7.63 -5.95 -15.14
N LEU A 273 -6.50 -5.25 -15.04
CA LEU A 273 -5.17 -5.85 -15.21
C LEU A 273 -4.88 -6.92 -14.14
N GLY A 274 -5.27 -6.69 -12.89
CA GLY A 274 -5.18 -7.68 -11.82
C GLY A 274 -6.02 -8.93 -12.06
N LEU A 275 -7.23 -8.78 -12.62
CA LEU A 275 -8.09 -9.90 -13.00
C LEU A 275 -7.51 -10.70 -14.17
N ILE A 276 -6.90 -10.02 -15.16
CA ILE A 276 -6.18 -10.68 -16.26
C ILE A 276 -5.00 -11.49 -15.70
N PHE A 277 -4.22 -10.90 -14.79
CA PHE A 277 -3.15 -11.61 -14.09
C PHE A 277 -3.68 -12.87 -13.37
N LEU A 278 -4.76 -12.73 -12.59
CA LEU A 278 -5.39 -13.86 -11.89
C LEU A 278 -5.87 -14.94 -12.87
N LEU A 279 -6.51 -14.55 -13.97
CA LEU A 279 -7.03 -15.47 -14.98
C LEU A 279 -5.89 -16.29 -15.60
N ILE A 280 -4.85 -15.62 -16.11
CA ILE A 280 -3.71 -16.26 -16.78
C ILE A 280 -3.05 -17.30 -15.86
N PHE A 281 -2.69 -16.92 -14.64
CA PHE A 281 -1.96 -17.81 -13.74
C PHE A 281 -2.86 -18.87 -13.08
N SER A 282 -4.16 -18.58 -12.86
CA SER A 282 -5.07 -19.57 -12.27
C SER A 282 -5.48 -20.65 -13.27
N LEU A 283 -5.72 -20.28 -14.53
CA LEU A 283 -5.98 -21.24 -15.59
C LEU A 283 -4.77 -22.16 -15.79
N SER A 284 -3.55 -21.61 -15.82
CA SER A 284 -2.36 -22.41 -16.13
C SER A 284 -1.80 -23.20 -14.94
N HIS A 285 -1.86 -22.66 -13.73
CA HIS A 285 -1.09 -23.19 -12.60
C HIS A 285 -1.90 -23.48 -11.32
N VAL A 286 -3.13 -22.97 -11.19
CA VAL A 286 -3.93 -23.11 -9.96
C VAL A 286 -5.32 -23.68 -10.26
N GLN A 287 -5.35 -24.85 -10.91
CA GLN A 287 -6.57 -25.45 -11.47
C GLN A 287 -7.71 -25.60 -10.45
N LYS A 288 -7.35 -25.92 -9.21
CA LYS A 288 -8.32 -26.12 -8.11
C LYS A 288 -9.22 -24.90 -7.92
N ALA A 289 -8.70 -23.67 -8.06
CA ALA A 289 -9.43 -22.43 -7.79
C ALA A 289 -10.12 -21.82 -9.03
N ARG A 290 -10.02 -22.45 -10.21
CA ARG A 290 -10.53 -21.88 -11.48
C ARG A 290 -11.98 -21.44 -11.41
N LEU A 291 -12.85 -22.24 -10.78
CA LEU A 291 -14.28 -21.92 -10.66
C LEU A 291 -14.51 -20.64 -9.84
N VAL A 292 -13.74 -20.44 -8.76
CA VAL A 292 -13.83 -19.24 -7.94
C VAL A 292 -13.30 -18.02 -8.70
N VAL A 293 -12.23 -18.17 -9.47
CA VAL A 293 -11.68 -17.10 -10.32
C VAL A 293 -12.67 -16.68 -11.40
N VAL A 294 -13.32 -17.64 -12.05
CA VAL A 294 -14.42 -17.35 -12.99
C VAL A 294 -15.55 -16.60 -12.29
N ALA A 295 -15.94 -17.00 -11.09
CA ALA A 295 -16.96 -16.28 -10.32
C ALA A 295 -16.54 -14.84 -9.98
N VAL A 296 -15.29 -14.60 -9.58
CA VAL A 296 -14.74 -13.25 -9.35
C VAL A 296 -14.87 -12.39 -10.63
N ILE A 297 -14.50 -12.94 -11.78
CA ILE A 297 -14.56 -12.23 -13.07
C ILE A 297 -16.01 -11.95 -13.46
N LEU A 298 -16.91 -12.93 -13.30
CA LEU A 298 -18.33 -12.77 -13.61
C LEU A 298 -19.02 -11.74 -12.71
N VAL A 299 -18.67 -11.67 -11.42
CA VAL A 299 -19.16 -10.62 -10.51
C VAL A 299 -18.68 -9.25 -10.98
N PHE A 300 -17.39 -9.11 -11.33
CA PHE A 300 -16.84 -7.87 -11.85
C PHE A 300 -17.52 -7.43 -13.15
N ALA A 301 -17.65 -8.34 -14.11
CA ALA A 301 -18.26 -8.07 -15.41
C ALA A 301 -19.73 -7.71 -15.27
N SER A 302 -20.50 -8.46 -14.47
CA SER A 302 -21.93 -8.21 -14.23
C SER A 302 -22.17 -6.84 -13.60
N LEU A 303 -21.38 -6.45 -12.59
CA LEU A 303 -21.51 -5.13 -11.96
C LEU A 303 -21.09 -4.00 -12.90
N SER A 304 -19.97 -4.18 -13.61
CA SER A 304 -19.47 -3.19 -14.57
C SER A 304 -20.49 -2.94 -15.67
N PHE A 305 -21.05 -4.01 -16.26
CA PHE A 305 -22.11 -3.91 -17.25
C PHE A 305 -23.38 -3.27 -16.68
N GLY A 306 -23.92 -3.82 -15.58
CA GLY A 306 -25.19 -3.36 -15.01
C GLY A 306 -25.18 -1.90 -14.55
N MET A 307 -24.09 -1.44 -13.94
CA MET A 307 -23.95 -0.04 -13.52
C MET A 307 -23.65 0.90 -14.69
N ASN A 308 -22.99 0.41 -15.74
CA ASN A 308 -22.72 1.18 -16.94
C ASN A 308 -23.99 1.43 -17.77
N LEU A 309 -24.95 0.48 -17.80
CA LEU A 309 -26.23 0.67 -18.51
C LEU A 309 -26.96 1.97 -18.09
N LYS A 310 -26.89 2.33 -16.80
CA LYS A 310 -27.54 3.54 -16.29
C LYS A 310 -26.68 4.80 -16.41
N SER A 311 -25.36 4.67 -16.28
CA SER A 311 -24.45 5.81 -16.15
C SER A 311 -23.71 6.19 -17.43
N ASN A 312 -23.56 5.24 -18.37
CA ASN A 312 -22.72 5.31 -19.56
C ASN A 312 -21.25 5.75 -19.28
N TYR A 313 -20.82 5.66 -18.02
CA TYR A 313 -19.54 6.19 -17.55
C TYR A 313 -18.38 5.44 -18.19
N LEU A 314 -18.38 4.10 -18.14
CA LEU A 314 -17.26 3.30 -18.65
C LEU A 314 -17.08 3.44 -20.15
N ASN A 315 -18.19 3.55 -20.91
CA ASN A 315 -18.12 3.79 -22.34
C ASN A 315 -17.45 5.13 -22.63
N ARG A 316 -17.87 6.19 -21.94
CA ARG A 316 -17.28 7.53 -22.11
C ARG A 316 -15.79 7.55 -21.76
N GLU A 317 -15.39 6.96 -20.64
CA GLU A 317 -13.96 6.93 -20.25
C GLU A 317 -13.12 6.06 -21.20
N THR A 318 -13.68 4.96 -21.73
CA THR A 318 -12.97 4.11 -22.71
C THR A 318 -12.80 4.82 -24.06
N THR A 319 -13.83 5.53 -24.52
CA THR A 319 -13.74 6.38 -25.73
C THR A 319 -12.72 7.49 -25.51
N ALA A 320 -12.78 8.20 -24.38
CA ALA A 320 -11.82 9.25 -24.04
C ALA A 320 -10.38 8.72 -24.00
N LEU A 321 -10.14 7.53 -23.42
CA LEU A 321 -8.83 6.90 -23.43
C LEU A 321 -8.34 6.61 -24.86
N THR A 322 -9.22 6.15 -25.75
CA THR A 322 -8.86 5.83 -27.14
C THR A 322 -8.51 7.10 -27.91
N GLU A 323 -9.30 8.17 -27.73
CA GLU A 323 -9.01 9.49 -28.29
C GLU A 323 -7.69 10.05 -27.75
N ASP A 324 -7.46 9.93 -26.44
CA ASP A 324 -6.21 10.37 -25.78
C ASP A 324 -4.98 9.65 -26.34
N ILE A 325 -5.04 8.32 -26.52
CA ILE A 325 -3.96 7.55 -27.14
C ILE A 325 -3.71 8.02 -28.58
N THR A 326 -4.78 8.24 -29.35
CA THR A 326 -4.67 8.74 -30.73
C THR A 326 -4.00 10.11 -30.77
N ASN A 327 -4.43 11.03 -29.90
CA ASN A 327 -3.84 12.36 -29.80
C ASN A 327 -2.34 12.31 -29.47
N ILE A 328 -1.91 11.41 -28.57
CA ILE A 328 -0.50 11.20 -28.22
C ILE A 328 0.29 10.67 -29.42
N ILE A 329 -0.22 9.65 -30.12
CA ILE A 329 0.46 9.04 -31.27
C ILE A 329 0.62 10.05 -32.42
N GLU A 330 -0.41 10.84 -32.69
CA GLU A 330 -0.40 11.88 -33.71
C GLU A 330 0.40 13.13 -33.29
N ASN A 331 0.79 13.22 -32.01
CA ASN A 331 1.47 14.37 -31.41
C ASN A 331 0.77 15.70 -31.72
N ASN A 332 -0.56 15.71 -31.63
CA ASN A 332 -1.37 16.89 -31.95
C ASN A 332 -1.53 17.84 -30.74
N GLU A 333 -2.14 19.01 -30.93
CA GLU A 333 -2.30 20.04 -29.89
C GLU A 333 -3.08 19.57 -28.64
N LYS A 334 -3.84 18.47 -28.73
CA LYS A 334 -4.59 17.90 -27.61
C LYS A 334 -3.76 16.88 -26.81
N ALA A 335 -2.64 16.38 -27.34
CA ALA A 335 -1.80 15.39 -26.67
C ALA A 335 -1.41 15.79 -25.24
N PRO A 336 -1.04 17.05 -24.93
CA PRO A 336 -0.71 17.45 -23.56
C PRO A 336 -1.85 17.24 -22.55
N ARG A 337 -3.12 17.27 -23.00
CA ARG A 337 -4.31 17.10 -22.16
C ARG A 337 -4.70 15.63 -21.95
N ALA A 338 -4.04 14.69 -22.64
CA ALA A 338 -4.36 13.28 -22.58
C ALA A 338 -4.21 12.69 -21.16
N GLY A 339 -5.06 11.72 -20.83
CA GLY A 339 -5.10 11.06 -19.54
C GLY A 339 -5.52 11.99 -18.40
N SER A 340 -6.41 12.94 -18.68
CA SER A 340 -6.77 14.05 -17.76
C SER A 340 -5.59 14.97 -17.43
N GLY A 341 -4.76 15.28 -18.43
CA GLY A 341 -3.57 16.12 -18.29
C GLY A 341 -2.36 15.40 -17.69
N ARG A 342 -2.38 14.06 -17.58
CA ARG A 342 -1.23 13.30 -17.08
C ARG A 342 -0.09 13.26 -18.08
N TRP A 343 -0.37 13.25 -19.38
CA TRP A 343 0.66 13.11 -20.40
C TRP A 343 1.71 14.22 -20.34
N ILE A 344 1.29 15.49 -20.29
CA ILE A 344 2.22 16.62 -20.11
C ILE A 344 3.03 16.52 -18.80
N LEU A 345 2.41 16.03 -17.72
CA LEU A 345 3.11 15.86 -16.46
C LEU A 345 4.17 14.76 -16.55
N TRP A 346 3.92 13.71 -17.32
CA TRP A 346 4.88 12.61 -17.53
C TRP A 346 6.05 13.03 -18.40
N THR A 347 5.80 13.73 -19.51
CA THR A 347 6.87 14.24 -20.38
C THR A 347 7.78 15.19 -19.61
N LEU A 348 7.20 16.13 -18.86
CA LEU A 348 7.98 17.06 -18.04
C LEU A 348 8.70 16.36 -16.89
N ALA A 349 8.11 15.37 -16.22
CA ALA A 349 8.83 14.61 -15.18
C ALA A 349 10.03 13.85 -15.73
N ALA A 350 9.95 13.35 -16.98
CA ALA A 350 11.10 12.77 -17.65
C ALA A 350 12.20 13.82 -17.87
N ASP A 351 11.84 15.02 -18.35
CA ASP A 351 12.78 16.12 -18.52
C ASP A 351 13.41 16.56 -17.18
N TYR A 352 12.60 16.71 -16.12
CA TYR A 352 13.08 17.06 -14.78
C TYR A 352 14.00 15.99 -14.19
N THR A 353 13.73 14.72 -14.49
CA THR A 353 14.63 13.61 -14.12
C THR A 353 15.99 13.81 -14.79
N LEU A 354 16.03 14.23 -16.06
CA LEU A 354 17.29 14.47 -16.79
C LEU A 354 18.00 15.76 -16.34
N GLU A 355 17.27 16.76 -15.84
CA GLU A 355 17.84 17.97 -15.25
C GLU A 355 18.61 17.68 -13.94
N LYS A 356 18.07 16.78 -13.08
CA LYS A 356 18.68 16.39 -11.79
C LYS A 356 18.73 14.87 -11.60
N PRO A 357 19.53 14.14 -12.40
CA PRO A 357 19.43 12.68 -12.50
C PRO A 357 19.87 11.91 -11.26
N VAL A 358 20.76 12.47 -10.44
CA VAL A 358 21.37 11.75 -9.32
C VAL A 358 20.51 11.85 -8.05
N PHE A 359 20.17 13.06 -7.63
CA PHE A 359 19.46 13.30 -6.36
C PHE A 359 18.02 13.80 -6.56
N GLY A 360 17.60 14.08 -7.79
CA GLY A 360 16.30 14.67 -8.07
C GLY A 360 16.13 16.03 -7.40
N TYR A 361 14.87 16.43 -7.26
CA TYR A 361 14.48 17.70 -6.62
C TYR A 361 14.33 17.62 -5.09
N GLY A 362 14.33 16.42 -4.53
CA GLY A 362 13.92 16.14 -3.16
C GLY A 362 12.47 15.68 -3.06
N PRO A 363 12.12 14.87 -2.05
CA PRO A 363 10.72 14.61 -1.69
C PRO A 363 9.90 15.90 -1.67
N GLU A 364 8.68 15.87 -2.22
CA GLU A 364 7.69 16.97 -2.21
C GLU A 364 8.11 18.30 -2.88
N ASN A 365 9.29 18.39 -3.50
CA ASN A 365 9.80 19.63 -4.10
C ASN A 365 9.45 19.83 -5.59
N LEU A 366 8.84 18.83 -6.25
CA LEU A 366 8.53 18.92 -7.68
C LEU A 366 7.53 20.04 -8.03
N GLN A 367 6.69 20.46 -7.08
CA GLN A 367 5.71 21.52 -7.31
C GLN A 367 6.35 22.80 -7.83
N ASP A 368 7.46 23.21 -7.23
CA ASP A 368 8.10 24.48 -7.59
C ASP A 368 8.70 24.42 -8.99
N ARG A 369 9.18 23.24 -9.42
CA ARG A 369 9.67 23.04 -10.78
C ARG A 369 8.53 23.04 -11.80
N TYR A 370 7.40 22.38 -11.52
CA TYR A 370 6.21 22.43 -12.38
C TYR A 370 5.64 23.85 -12.51
N ARG A 371 5.66 24.65 -11.43
CA ARG A 371 5.23 26.06 -11.47
C ARG A 371 6.05 26.91 -12.43
N GLN A 372 7.34 26.62 -12.59
CA GLN A 372 8.20 27.31 -13.56
C GLN A 372 7.76 27.05 -15.01
N ASP A 373 7.07 25.92 -15.26
CA ASP A 373 6.47 25.59 -16.56
C ASP A 373 4.96 25.92 -16.61
N ASN A 374 4.50 26.84 -15.74
CA ASN A 374 3.11 27.31 -15.66
C ASN A 374 2.06 26.22 -15.36
N LEU A 375 2.46 25.13 -14.70
CA LEU A 375 1.55 24.08 -14.24
C LEU A 375 1.29 24.20 -12.74
N LEU A 376 0.01 24.22 -12.37
CA LEU A 376 -0.44 24.22 -10.97
C LEU A 376 -0.38 22.82 -10.33
N HIS A 377 -0.22 21.78 -11.14
CA HIS A 377 0.02 20.42 -10.69
C HIS A 377 1.42 20.27 -10.12
N ASP A 378 1.59 19.29 -9.23
CA ASP A 378 2.81 19.16 -8.45
C ASP A 378 3.46 17.78 -8.52
N ARG A 379 2.87 16.84 -9.27
CA ARG A 379 3.36 15.47 -9.42
C ARG A 379 2.96 14.85 -10.76
N PRO A 380 3.78 13.92 -11.29
CA PRO A 380 3.46 13.24 -12.54
C PRO A 380 2.26 12.30 -12.48
N HIS A 381 1.80 11.88 -11.30
CA HIS A 381 0.80 10.80 -11.19
C HIS A 381 1.28 9.52 -11.89
N ASN A 382 2.55 9.21 -11.71
CA ASN A 382 3.18 7.94 -12.07
C ASN A 382 4.30 7.70 -11.04
N GLU A 383 4.21 6.61 -10.29
CA GLU A 383 5.12 6.36 -9.16
C GLU A 383 6.60 6.30 -9.58
N ILE A 384 6.93 5.68 -10.71
CA ILE A 384 8.32 5.55 -11.16
C ILE A 384 8.88 6.91 -11.58
N LEU A 385 8.12 7.67 -12.38
CA LEU A 385 8.51 9.03 -12.78
C LEU A 385 8.60 9.97 -11.59
N GLN A 386 7.70 9.82 -10.61
CA GLN A 386 7.74 10.61 -9.39
C GLN A 386 9.01 10.31 -8.58
N LEU A 387 9.35 9.02 -8.41
CA LEU A 387 10.57 8.62 -7.72
C LEU A 387 11.82 9.09 -8.47
N SER A 388 11.86 8.98 -9.80
CA SER A 388 13.02 9.39 -10.58
C SER A 388 13.24 10.91 -10.55
N ALA A 389 12.18 11.70 -10.70
CA ALA A 389 12.28 13.16 -10.69
C ALA A 389 12.48 13.71 -9.27
N SER A 390 11.84 13.12 -8.25
CA SER A 390 11.96 13.59 -6.87
C SER A 390 13.23 13.11 -6.20
N LEU A 391 13.57 11.82 -6.35
CA LEU A 391 14.66 11.17 -5.60
C LEU A 391 15.89 10.86 -6.44
N GLY A 392 15.80 11.05 -7.75
CA GLY A 392 16.85 10.69 -8.71
C GLY A 392 16.67 9.29 -9.28
N ILE A 393 17.30 9.05 -10.43
CA ILE A 393 17.35 7.76 -11.13
C ILE A 393 17.82 6.63 -10.21
N PRO A 394 18.86 6.78 -9.35
CA PRO A 394 19.30 5.68 -8.48
C PRO A 394 18.21 5.18 -7.53
N ALA A 395 17.43 6.07 -6.91
CA ALA A 395 16.32 5.66 -6.05
C ALA A 395 15.22 4.92 -6.83
N ALA A 396 14.85 5.42 -8.00
CA ALA A 396 13.89 4.75 -8.87
C ALA A 396 14.38 3.35 -9.29
N LEU A 397 15.67 3.20 -9.62
CA LEU A 397 16.27 1.90 -9.92
C LEU A 397 16.24 0.95 -8.72
N PHE A 398 16.55 1.42 -7.51
CA PHE A 398 16.42 0.60 -6.30
C PHE A 398 14.98 0.12 -6.10
N TYR A 399 13.99 1.00 -6.27
CA TYR A 399 12.58 0.60 -6.21
C TYR A 399 12.23 -0.47 -7.27
N CYS A 400 12.60 -0.25 -8.53
CA CYS A 400 12.38 -1.20 -9.61
C CYS A 400 13.08 -2.55 -9.36
N CYS A 401 14.30 -2.55 -8.81
CA CYS A 401 15.00 -3.77 -8.41
C CYS A 401 14.25 -4.49 -7.29
N ALA A 402 13.73 -3.78 -6.28
CA ALA A 402 12.92 -4.38 -5.22
C ALA A 402 11.68 -5.08 -5.79
N LEU A 403 10.97 -4.43 -6.73
CA LEU A 403 9.81 -5.02 -7.40
C LEU A 403 10.18 -6.21 -8.28
N PHE A 404 11.28 -6.12 -9.03
CA PHE A 404 11.79 -7.23 -9.83
C PHE A 404 12.08 -8.46 -8.96
N PHE A 405 12.82 -8.29 -7.86
CA PHE A 405 13.13 -9.38 -6.94
C PHE A 405 11.92 -9.87 -6.14
N PHE A 406 10.89 -9.05 -5.99
CA PHE A 406 9.60 -9.49 -5.43
C PHE A 406 8.89 -10.45 -6.38
N PHE A 407 8.79 -10.13 -7.68
CA PHE A 407 8.12 -11.01 -8.66
C PHE A 407 9.00 -12.18 -9.14
N LEU A 408 10.32 -12.13 -8.97
CA LEU A 408 11.23 -13.16 -9.46
C LEU A 408 10.92 -14.57 -8.90
N PRO A 409 10.70 -14.79 -7.58
CA PRO A 409 10.28 -16.09 -7.06
C PRO A 409 8.97 -16.59 -7.66
N PHE A 410 8.01 -15.69 -7.90
CA PHE A 410 6.73 -16.04 -8.51
C PHE A 410 6.90 -16.62 -9.90
N LEU A 411 7.71 -15.98 -10.73
CA LEU A 411 8.03 -16.44 -12.10
C LEU A 411 8.93 -17.68 -12.11
N LYS A 412 9.86 -17.81 -11.16
CA LYS A 412 10.78 -18.95 -11.08
C LYS A 412 10.08 -20.22 -10.59
N TYR A 413 9.07 -20.10 -9.75
CA TYR A 413 8.41 -21.22 -9.07
C TYR A 413 6.94 -21.39 -9.46
N LEU A 414 6.59 -21.17 -10.75
CA LEU A 414 5.22 -21.29 -11.26
C LEU A 414 4.52 -22.63 -10.90
N LYS A 415 5.26 -23.74 -10.89
CA LYS A 415 4.73 -25.07 -10.51
C LYS A 415 4.34 -25.19 -9.04
N LYS A 416 4.83 -24.29 -8.17
CA LYS A 416 4.51 -24.24 -6.73
C LYS A 416 3.37 -23.27 -6.42
N LEU A 417 2.82 -22.58 -7.42
CA LEU A 417 1.72 -21.65 -7.21
C LEU A 417 0.50 -22.39 -6.67
N ASN A 418 -0.14 -21.73 -5.72
CA ASN A 418 -1.37 -22.19 -5.11
C ASN A 418 -2.25 -20.96 -4.81
N PRO A 419 -3.51 -21.15 -4.38
CA PRO A 419 -4.43 -20.05 -4.12
C PRO A 419 -3.93 -19.03 -3.09
N GLU A 420 -3.11 -19.45 -2.13
CA GLU A 420 -2.55 -18.57 -1.08
C GLU A 420 -1.43 -17.68 -1.59
N ILE A 421 -0.78 -18.06 -2.70
CA ILE A 421 0.31 -17.28 -3.31
C ILE A 421 -0.24 -16.34 -4.39
N ILE A 422 -1.06 -16.87 -5.30
CA ILE A 422 -1.49 -16.11 -6.49
C ILE A 422 -2.32 -14.87 -6.14
N GLY A 423 -3.19 -14.98 -5.12
CA GLY A 423 -4.06 -13.88 -4.71
C GLY A 423 -3.30 -12.65 -4.20
N PRO A 424 -2.43 -12.78 -3.18
CA PRO A 424 -1.61 -11.65 -2.71
C PRO A 424 -0.70 -11.04 -3.79
N TYR A 425 -0.09 -11.85 -4.65
CA TYR A 425 0.73 -11.35 -5.76
C TYR A 425 -0.09 -10.54 -6.77
N ALA A 426 -1.31 -11.01 -7.09
CA ALA A 426 -2.22 -10.24 -7.93
C ALA A 426 -2.63 -8.93 -7.27
N ALA A 427 -2.85 -8.90 -5.95
CA ALA A 427 -3.20 -7.67 -5.24
C ALA A 427 -2.06 -6.63 -5.25
N VAL A 428 -0.80 -7.07 -5.06
CA VAL A 428 0.38 -6.22 -5.21
C VAL A 428 0.51 -5.71 -6.65
N PHE A 429 0.33 -6.59 -7.65
CA PHE A 429 0.35 -6.22 -9.06
C PHE A 429 -0.75 -5.21 -9.41
N THR A 430 -1.98 -5.39 -8.92
CA THR A 430 -3.08 -4.43 -9.12
C THR A 430 -2.73 -3.06 -8.56
N TYR A 431 -2.17 -2.98 -7.35
CA TYR A 431 -1.78 -1.69 -6.79
C TYR A 431 -0.70 -1.01 -7.65
N LEU A 432 0.33 -1.76 -8.07
CA LEU A 432 1.41 -1.23 -8.92
C LEU A 432 0.88 -0.75 -10.28
N ALA A 433 -0.05 -1.48 -10.89
CA ALA A 433 -0.71 -1.02 -12.12
C ALA A 433 -1.46 0.30 -11.91
N SER A 434 -2.10 0.45 -10.74
CA SER A 434 -2.79 1.68 -10.34
C SER A 434 -1.83 2.84 -10.12
N SER A 435 -0.64 2.58 -9.55
CA SER A 435 0.36 3.61 -9.24
C SER A 435 1.05 4.17 -10.49
N MET A 436 0.96 3.49 -11.65
CA MET A 436 1.47 4.01 -12.93
C MET A 436 0.66 5.19 -13.48
N VAL A 437 -0.59 5.34 -13.05
CA VAL A 437 -1.49 6.46 -13.40
C VAL A 437 -1.97 7.22 -12.16
N GLY A 438 -1.30 6.98 -11.05
CA GLY A 438 -1.66 7.51 -9.75
C GLY A 438 -0.50 8.09 -8.97
N LEU A 439 -0.82 8.57 -7.78
CA LEU A 439 0.12 9.25 -6.91
C LEU A 439 0.24 8.53 -5.57
N SER A 440 1.45 8.52 -4.99
CA SER A 440 1.67 8.01 -3.65
C SER A 440 0.99 8.89 -2.61
N MET A 441 0.38 8.28 -1.59
CA MET A 441 -0.23 9.00 -0.47
C MET A 441 -0.10 8.17 0.80
N TYR A 442 0.07 8.83 1.95
CA TYR A 442 0.13 8.16 3.25
C TYR A 442 -1.02 7.18 3.49
N CYS A 443 -2.24 7.53 3.07
CA CYS A 443 -3.45 6.75 3.30
C CYS A 443 -3.63 5.55 2.33
N SER A 444 -2.78 5.39 1.31
CA SER A 444 -2.83 4.24 0.39
C SER A 444 -1.49 3.49 0.32
N THR A 445 -0.38 4.21 0.24
CA THR A 445 0.99 3.68 0.13
C THR A 445 1.43 2.93 1.38
N SER A 446 0.97 3.33 2.57
CA SER A 446 1.21 2.60 3.82
C SER A 446 0.66 1.17 3.76
N PHE A 447 -0.57 0.99 3.24
CA PHE A 447 -1.17 -0.32 3.06
C PHE A 447 -0.43 -1.13 1.99
N PHE A 448 -0.03 -0.50 0.89
CA PHE A 448 0.77 -1.16 -0.14
C PHE A 448 2.05 -1.77 0.45
N PHE A 449 2.85 -1.00 1.19
CA PHE A 449 4.08 -1.52 1.80
C PHE A 449 3.80 -2.63 2.81
N ALA A 450 2.72 -2.55 3.59
CA ALA A 450 2.31 -3.63 4.49
C ALA A 450 2.03 -4.93 3.71
N PHE A 451 1.21 -4.88 2.67
CA PHE A 451 0.82 -6.07 1.89
C PHE A 451 1.94 -6.60 0.98
N LEU A 452 2.80 -5.72 0.46
CA LEU A 452 4.04 -6.12 -0.22
C LEU A 452 4.91 -6.97 0.71
N ALA A 453 5.13 -6.51 1.95
CA ALA A 453 5.94 -7.23 2.92
C ALA A 453 5.31 -8.57 3.35
N LEU A 454 4.00 -8.60 3.62
CA LEU A 454 3.27 -9.83 3.93
C LEU A 454 3.35 -10.87 2.79
N ALA A 455 3.47 -10.41 1.54
CA ALA A 455 3.61 -11.28 0.37
C ALA A 455 5.06 -11.77 0.11
N CYS A 456 6.08 -11.08 0.63
CA CYS A 456 7.49 -11.42 0.39
C CYS A 456 7.88 -12.84 0.87
N ASN A 457 7.22 -13.34 1.92
CA ASN A 457 7.57 -14.61 2.56
C ASN A 457 6.69 -15.80 2.13
N LEU A 458 5.85 -15.65 1.11
CA LEU A 458 4.90 -16.69 0.68
C LEU A 458 5.55 -17.93 0.05
N PHE A 459 6.79 -17.82 -0.44
CA PHE A 459 7.56 -18.96 -0.96
C PHE A 459 8.46 -19.64 0.09
N ARG A 460 8.50 -19.12 1.33
CA ARG A 460 9.25 -19.76 2.42
C ARG A 460 8.46 -20.95 2.97
N PRO A 461 9.13 -22.05 3.38
CA PRO A 461 8.47 -23.15 4.08
C PRO A 461 7.79 -22.63 5.36
N SER A 462 6.55 -23.05 5.60
CA SER A 462 5.84 -22.76 6.85
C SER A 462 6.65 -23.26 8.05
N GLY A 463 7.01 -22.37 8.98
CA GLY A 463 7.75 -22.71 10.20
C GLY A 463 9.26 -22.43 10.15
N ALA A 464 9.80 -21.85 9.08
CA ALA A 464 11.12 -21.25 9.14
C ALA A 464 11.09 -20.08 10.14
N GLU A 465 12.02 -20.07 11.10
CA GLU A 465 12.18 -18.93 11.99
C GLU A 465 12.43 -17.65 11.16
N PRO A 466 12.00 -16.48 11.65
CA PRO A 466 12.44 -15.22 11.09
C PRO A 466 13.96 -15.11 11.29
N GLU A 467 14.72 -15.60 10.31
CA GLU A 467 16.15 -15.29 10.15
C GLU A 467 16.37 -13.82 9.82
#